data_AF-A0A2N6VJ37-F1
#
_entry.id   AF-A0A2N6VJ37-F1
#
_cell.length_a   1.000
_cell.length_b   1.000
_cell.length_c   1.000
_cell.angle_alpha   90.00
_cell.angle_beta   90.00
_cell.angle_gamma   90.00
#
_symmetry.space_group_name_H-M   'P 1'
#
loop_
_entity.id
_entity.type
_entity.pdbx_description
1 polymer ?
#
loop_
_entity_poly.entity_id
_entity_poly.type
_entity_poly.pdbx_seq_one_letter_code
_entity_poly.pdbx_strand_id
1 'polypeptide(L)'
;VLKKKLAEHEFSEDEINAALDDKKPKDYGLDVDAPSLEGYLHPATYEIHADTTPEKLVQSMVDGTKNMLNEQAISNDDANYFMTLASLVEIEATGDPEVRAKVARVFINRLSKDSETHGYLQSDATVAYIFGARQDLSTTAEQRKSDSPYNTYKHKGLPPGPVNS
;
A
#
# COMPACT_ATOMS: atom_id res chain seq x y z
N VAL A 1 6.66 7.63 6.76
CA VAL A 1 5.99 7.97 8.04
C VAL A 1 6.40 7.03 9.17
N LEU A 2 6.35 5.70 8.98
CA LEU A 2 6.73 4.74 10.03
C LEU A 2 8.19 4.88 10.51
N LYS A 3 9.18 4.92 9.61
CA LYS A 3 10.59 5.13 10.00
C LYS A 3 10.80 6.32 10.94
N LYS A 4 10.14 7.44 10.64
CA LYS A 4 10.19 8.65 11.48
C LYS A 4 9.60 8.38 12.87
N LYS A 5 8.43 7.73 12.94
CA LYS A 5 7.81 7.35 14.23
C LYS A 5 8.71 6.40 15.03
N LEU A 6 9.40 5.45 14.37
CA LEU A 6 10.32 4.54 15.06
C LEU A 6 11.55 5.26 15.60
N ALA A 7 12.11 6.20 14.85
CA ALA A 7 13.24 7.01 15.30
C ALA A 7 12.88 7.91 16.50
N GLU A 8 11.61 8.31 16.65
CA GLU A 8 11.12 9.04 17.83
C GLU A 8 11.10 8.18 19.11
N HIS A 9 11.21 6.86 18.99
CA HIS A 9 11.26 5.89 20.09
C HIS A 9 12.67 5.31 20.35
N GLU A 10 13.72 6.08 20.01
CA GLU A 10 15.13 5.76 20.29
C GLU A 10 15.68 4.47 19.63
N PHE A 11 14.96 3.88 18.66
CA PHE A 11 15.53 2.83 17.82
C PHE A 11 16.62 3.37 16.91
N SER A 12 17.69 2.60 16.72
CA SER A 12 18.76 3.01 15.81
C SER A 12 18.28 2.95 14.35
N GLU A 13 18.83 3.84 13.52
CA GLU A 13 18.52 3.86 12.08
C GLU A 13 18.87 2.54 11.40
N ASP A 14 19.96 1.89 11.82
CA ASP A 14 20.39 0.59 11.30
C ASP A 14 19.36 -0.51 11.59
N GLU A 15 18.80 -0.56 12.80
CA GLU A 15 17.75 -1.53 13.16
C GLU A 15 16.45 -1.27 12.40
N ILE A 16 16.07 0.00 12.23
CA ILE A 16 14.89 0.40 11.46
C ILE A 16 15.03 -0.01 9.99
N ASN A 17 16.19 0.29 9.38
CA ASN A 17 16.46 -0.03 7.99
C ASN A 17 16.53 -1.55 7.79
N ALA A 18 17.18 -2.29 8.69
CA ALA A 18 17.23 -3.75 8.65
C ALA A 18 15.83 -4.40 8.71
N ALA A 19 14.87 -3.76 9.39
CA ALA A 19 13.49 -4.24 9.51
C ALA A 19 12.55 -3.81 8.37
N LEU A 20 12.94 -2.86 7.51
CA LEU A 20 12.00 -2.28 6.53
C LEU A 20 12.53 -2.28 5.10
N ASP A 21 13.82 -2.02 4.91
CA ASP A 21 14.38 -1.79 3.58
C ASP A 21 14.53 -3.10 2.82
N ASP A 22 14.05 -3.08 1.58
CA ASP A 22 13.98 -4.22 0.66
C ASP A 22 13.22 -5.45 1.20
N LYS A 23 12.51 -5.29 2.32
CA LYS A 23 11.67 -6.33 2.91
C LYS A 23 10.34 -6.46 2.19
N LYS A 24 9.83 -7.69 2.20
CA LYS A 24 8.56 -8.11 1.62
C LYS A 24 7.75 -8.86 2.67
N PRO A 25 6.42 -9.01 2.48
CA PRO A 25 5.57 -9.74 3.41
C PRO A 25 6.09 -11.16 3.71
N LYS A 26 6.66 -11.84 2.71
CA LYS A 26 7.22 -13.19 2.86
C LYS A 26 8.39 -13.27 3.84
N ASP A 27 9.16 -12.19 4.00
CA ASP A 27 10.27 -12.14 4.95
C ASP A 27 9.78 -12.14 6.41
N TYR A 28 8.48 -11.86 6.60
CA TYR A 28 7.76 -11.87 7.88
C TYR A 28 6.69 -12.99 7.95
N GLY A 29 6.80 -14.01 7.11
CA GLY A 29 5.92 -15.19 7.18
C GLY A 29 4.51 -15.01 6.60
N LEU A 30 4.32 -13.99 5.75
CA LEU A 30 3.12 -13.81 4.93
C LEU A 30 3.46 -14.06 3.45
N ASP A 31 3.15 -15.25 2.96
CA ASP A 31 3.52 -15.73 1.61
C ASP A 31 2.68 -15.09 0.49
N VAL A 32 2.82 -13.77 0.31
CA VAL A 32 2.15 -12.96 -0.71
C VAL A 32 3.18 -12.43 -1.68
N ASP A 33 2.89 -12.53 -2.99
CA ASP A 33 3.74 -11.94 -4.03
C ASP A 33 3.51 -10.43 -4.13
N ALA A 34 4.26 -9.68 -3.31
CA ALA A 34 4.28 -8.23 -3.29
C ALA A 34 5.71 -7.68 -3.42
N PRO A 35 5.88 -6.49 -4.04
CA PRO A 35 7.21 -5.92 -4.28
C PRO A 35 7.87 -5.38 -3.00
N SER A 36 7.09 -5.04 -1.97
CA SER A 36 7.57 -4.48 -0.69
C SER A 36 6.54 -4.66 0.43
N LEU A 37 6.88 -4.20 1.65
CA LEU A 37 5.95 -4.10 2.78
C LEU A 37 4.88 -2.99 2.65
N GLU A 38 4.92 -2.16 1.61
CA GLU A 38 3.92 -1.08 1.41
C GLU A 38 2.51 -1.70 1.32
N GLY A 39 1.59 -1.21 2.15
CA GLY A 39 0.23 -1.75 2.28
C GLY A 39 0.10 -2.96 3.19
N TYR A 40 1.19 -3.59 3.63
CA TYR A 40 1.16 -4.80 4.47
C TYR A 40 1.50 -4.54 5.94
N LEU A 41 1.72 -3.28 6.31
CA LEU A 41 1.93 -2.88 7.70
C LEU A 41 0.60 -2.40 8.29
N HIS A 42 -0.08 -3.31 9.00
CA HIS A 42 -1.45 -3.07 9.45
C HIS A 42 -1.56 -1.78 10.30
N PRO A 43 -2.48 -0.86 9.98
CA PRO A 43 -2.64 0.38 10.72
C PRO A 43 -3.37 0.13 12.05
N ALA A 44 -2.61 0.09 13.14
CA ALA A 44 -3.13 -0.04 14.50
C ALA A 44 -2.26 0.73 15.51
N THR A 45 -2.70 0.72 16.77
CA THR A 45 -1.85 1.13 17.89
C THR A 45 -1.00 -0.05 18.33
N TYR A 46 0.31 0.16 18.44
CA TYR A 46 1.25 -0.84 18.89
C TYR A 46 1.94 -0.34 20.16
N GLU A 47 2.03 -1.20 21.16
CA GLU A 47 2.74 -0.90 22.40
C GLU A 47 4.23 -1.21 22.24
N ILE A 48 5.08 -0.30 22.72
CA ILE A 48 6.53 -0.46 22.74
C ILE A 48 6.97 -0.70 24.18
N HIS A 49 7.54 -1.87 24.42
CA HIS A 49 8.15 -2.25 25.69
C HIS A 49 9.67 -2.22 25.59
N ALA A 50 10.36 -2.33 26.72
CA ALA A 50 11.82 -2.25 26.79
C ALA A 50 12.56 -3.29 25.92
N ASP A 51 11.93 -4.43 25.62
CA ASP A 51 12.50 -5.50 24.78
C ASP A 51 11.95 -5.51 23.35
N THR A 52 11.15 -4.50 22.97
CA THR A 52 10.62 -4.35 21.62
C THR A 52 11.75 -3.95 20.68
N THR A 53 11.85 -4.61 19.53
CA THR A 53 12.79 -4.26 18.45
C THR A 53 11.99 -3.81 17.23
N PRO A 54 12.58 -3.04 16.30
CA PRO A 54 11.91 -2.70 15.04
C PRO A 54 11.43 -3.94 14.28
N GLU A 55 12.21 -5.01 14.28
CA GLU A 55 11.83 -6.28 13.64
C GLU A 55 10.59 -6.92 14.28
N LYS A 56 10.53 -7.02 15.63
CA LYS A 56 9.34 -7.55 16.34
C LYS A 56 8.10 -6.71 16.07
N LEU A 57 8.27 -5.39 15.97
CA LEU A 57 7.17 -4.48 15.70
C LEU A 57 6.66 -4.62 14.26
N VAL A 58 7.56 -4.69 13.28
CA VAL A 58 7.19 -4.94 11.88
C VAL A 58 6.53 -6.30 11.72
N GLN A 59 7.04 -7.35 12.39
CA GLN A 59 6.40 -8.66 12.45
C GLN A 59 4.96 -8.54 12.97
N SER A 60 4.74 -7.82 14.06
CA SER A 60 3.40 -7.60 14.63
C SER A 60 2.46 -6.88 13.65
N MET A 61 2.98 -5.93 12.87
CA MET A 61 2.22 -5.23 11.83
C MET A 61 1.84 -6.15 10.66
N VAL A 62 2.77 -7.01 10.21
CA VAL A 62 2.50 -7.99 9.15
C VAL A 62 1.52 -9.07 9.63
N ASP A 63 1.65 -9.51 10.88
CA ASP A 63 0.71 -10.44 11.51
C ASP A 63 -0.70 -9.86 11.60
N GLY A 64 -0.82 -8.55 11.88
CA GLY A 64 -2.10 -7.83 11.80
C GLY A 64 -2.74 -7.93 10.42
N THR A 65 -1.96 -7.72 9.36
CA THR A 65 -2.43 -7.86 7.97
C THR A 65 -2.82 -9.30 7.68
N LYS A 66 -2.02 -10.27 8.09
CA LYS A 66 -2.30 -11.71 7.93
C LYS A 66 -3.62 -12.10 8.59
N ASN A 67 -3.87 -11.62 9.81
CA ASN A 67 -5.13 -11.86 10.51
C ASN A 67 -6.32 -11.25 9.76
N MET A 68 -6.20 -10.00 9.31
CA MET A 68 -7.24 -9.34 8.52
C MET A 68 -7.52 -10.10 7.21
N LEU A 69 -6.49 -10.56 6.49
CA LEU A 69 -6.69 -11.35 5.26
C LEU A 69 -7.46 -12.65 5.54
N ASN A 70 -7.10 -13.35 6.61
CA ASN A 70 -7.79 -14.58 7.04
C ASN A 70 -9.26 -14.31 7.41
N GLU A 71 -9.53 -13.25 8.17
CA GLU A 71 -10.91 -12.87 8.57
C GLU A 71 -11.78 -12.53 7.37
N GLN A 72 -11.21 -11.92 6.33
CA GLN A 72 -11.91 -11.60 5.07
C GLN A 72 -11.92 -12.77 4.08
N ALA A 73 -11.35 -13.93 4.44
CA ALA A 73 -11.18 -15.08 3.56
C ALA A 73 -10.47 -14.75 2.23
N ILE A 74 -9.52 -13.82 2.26
CA ILE A 74 -8.69 -13.46 1.11
C ILE A 74 -7.49 -14.41 1.09
N SER A 75 -7.33 -15.14 -0.02
CA SER A 75 -6.19 -16.02 -0.23
C SER A 75 -4.90 -15.19 -0.38
N ASN A 76 -3.75 -15.78 -0.08
CA ASN A 76 -2.47 -15.09 -0.31
C ASN A 76 -2.23 -14.76 -1.79
N ASP A 77 -2.71 -15.62 -2.71
CA ASP A 77 -2.61 -15.40 -4.16
C ASP A 77 -3.40 -14.17 -4.61
N ASP A 78 -4.55 -13.91 -3.97
CA ASP A 78 -5.40 -12.75 -4.26
C ASP A 78 -5.02 -11.51 -3.43
N ALA A 79 -4.26 -11.67 -2.36
CA ALA A 79 -3.98 -10.61 -1.40
C ALA A 79 -3.37 -9.37 -2.07
N ASN A 80 -2.39 -9.54 -2.97
CA ASN A 80 -1.78 -8.39 -3.62
C ASN A 80 -2.76 -7.59 -4.48
N TYR A 81 -3.71 -8.27 -5.14
CA TYR A 81 -4.78 -7.59 -5.88
C TYR A 81 -5.66 -6.74 -4.95
N PHE A 82 -6.17 -7.34 -3.88
CA PHE A 82 -7.09 -6.66 -2.96
C PHE A 82 -6.40 -5.56 -2.16
N MET A 83 -5.19 -5.78 -1.65
CA MET A 83 -4.43 -4.78 -0.92
C MET A 83 -4.06 -3.59 -1.83
N THR A 84 -3.71 -3.85 -3.09
CA THR A 84 -3.41 -2.78 -4.04
C THR A 84 -4.65 -1.95 -4.33
N LEU A 85 -5.79 -2.58 -4.64
CA LEU A 85 -7.05 -1.87 -4.87
C LEU A 85 -7.50 -1.08 -3.62
N ALA A 86 -7.42 -1.69 -2.43
CA ALA A 86 -7.79 -1.04 -1.18
C ALA A 86 -6.92 0.20 -0.91
N SER A 87 -5.62 0.12 -1.16
CA SER A 87 -4.71 1.26 -0.97
C SER A 87 -5.03 2.44 -1.90
N LEU A 88 -5.47 2.17 -3.13
CA LEU A 88 -5.91 3.20 -4.08
C LEU A 88 -7.22 3.85 -3.64
N VAL A 89 -8.14 3.07 -3.09
CA VAL A 89 -9.40 3.60 -2.55
C VAL A 89 -9.14 4.45 -1.31
N GLU A 90 -8.27 3.99 -0.42
CA GLU A 90 -7.94 4.68 0.84
C GLU A 90 -7.30 6.04 0.58
N ILE A 91 -6.34 6.11 -0.34
CA ILE A 91 -5.63 7.36 -0.64
C ILE A 91 -6.51 8.40 -1.33
N GLU A 92 -7.49 7.97 -2.15
CA GLU A 92 -8.42 8.87 -2.86
C GLU A 92 -9.61 9.30 -1.99
N ALA A 93 -9.99 8.51 -0.98
CA ALA A 93 -11.12 8.79 -0.11
C ALA A 93 -10.89 8.29 1.33
N THR A 94 -10.67 9.21 2.25
CA THR A 94 -10.53 8.91 3.68
C THR A 94 -11.87 9.07 4.42
N GLY A 95 -12.14 8.17 5.37
CA GLY A 95 -13.14 8.35 6.44
C GLY A 95 -14.62 8.10 6.11
N ASP A 96 -15.07 8.25 4.87
CA ASP A 96 -16.48 8.02 4.49
C ASP A 96 -16.65 6.68 3.74
N PRO A 97 -17.34 5.68 4.33
CA PRO A 97 -17.57 4.38 3.69
C PRO A 97 -18.36 4.44 2.38
N GLU A 98 -19.32 5.35 2.24
CA GLU A 98 -20.12 5.48 1.02
C GLU A 98 -19.28 6.08 -0.11
N VAL A 99 -18.43 7.06 0.21
CA VAL A 99 -17.49 7.64 -0.77
C VAL A 99 -16.48 6.58 -1.19
N ARG A 100 -15.90 5.83 -0.24
CA ARG A 100 -14.97 4.72 -0.55
C ARG A 100 -15.61 3.67 -1.43
N ALA A 101 -16.86 3.28 -1.17
CA ALA A 101 -17.57 2.33 -2.02
C ALA A 101 -17.77 2.85 -3.46
N LYS A 102 -18.05 4.16 -3.62
CA LYS A 102 -18.14 4.80 -4.94
C LYS A 102 -16.79 4.84 -5.65
N VAL A 103 -15.72 5.20 -4.95
CA VAL A 103 -14.35 5.20 -5.49
C VAL A 103 -13.92 3.79 -5.91
N ALA A 104 -14.14 2.79 -5.06
CA ALA A 104 -13.87 1.38 -5.37
C ALA A 104 -14.61 0.96 -6.65
N ARG A 105 -15.89 1.33 -6.77
CA ARG A 105 -16.69 1.05 -7.98
C ARG A 105 -16.09 1.71 -9.23
N VAL A 106 -15.56 2.93 -9.14
CA VAL A 106 -14.88 3.59 -10.28
C VAL A 106 -13.67 2.78 -10.72
N PHE A 107 -12.81 2.35 -9.79
CA PHE A 107 -11.64 1.54 -10.14
C PHE A 107 -12.03 0.19 -10.73
N ILE A 108 -13.00 -0.52 -10.14
CA ILE A 108 -13.49 -1.80 -10.65
C ILE A 108 -14.07 -1.65 -12.07
N ASN A 109 -14.83 -0.59 -12.34
CA ASN A 109 -15.34 -0.30 -13.67
C ASN A 109 -14.20 -0.03 -14.68
N ARG A 110 -13.14 0.68 -14.26
CA ARG A 110 -11.94 0.94 -15.09
C ARG A 110 -11.16 -0.34 -15.41
N LEU A 111 -11.14 -1.31 -14.51
CA LEU A 111 -10.48 -2.61 -14.69
C LEU A 111 -11.30 -3.58 -15.56
N SER A 112 -12.59 -3.32 -15.74
CA SER A 112 -13.48 -4.21 -16.50
C SER A 112 -13.14 -4.24 -18.00
N LYS A 113 -13.51 -5.33 -18.67
CA LYS A 113 -13.20 -5.56 -20.10
C LYS A 113 -13.82 -4.51 -21.03
N ASP A 114 -15.00 -4.00 -20.66
CA ASP A 114 -15.76 -3.02 -21.46
C ASP A 114 -15.51 -1.57 -21.01
N SER A 115 -14.41 -1.34 -20.29
CA SER A 115 -14.09 -0.02 -19.76
C SER A 115 -13.79 1.02 -20.86
N GLU A 116 -14.37 2.22 -20.73
CA GLU A 116 -14.05 3.39 -21.54
C GLU A 116 -12.58 3.81 -21.44
N THR A 117 -11.91 3.49 -20.33
CA THR A 117 -10.48 3.77 -20.15
C THR A 117 -9.58 2.65 -20.65
N HIS A 118 -10.12 1.61 -21.32
CA HIS A 118 -9.36 0.50 -21.89
C HIS A 118 -8.43 -0.22 -20.89
N GLY A 119 -8.82 -0.25 -19.61
CA GLY A 119 -8.04 -0.86 -18.53
C GLY A 119 -7.04 0.06 -17.85
N TYR A 120 -6.92 1.33 -18.25
CA TYR A 120 -6.06 2.31 -17.58
C TYR A 120 -6.79 2.93 -16.39
N LEU A 121 -6.17 2.91 -15.20
CA LEU A 121 -6.81 3.51 -14.03
C LEU A 121 -6.69 5.02 -14.01
N GLN A 122 -5.65 5.60 -14.61
CA GLN A 122 -5.46 7.06 -14.70
C GLN A 122 -5.66 7.77 -13.34
N SER A 123 -5.07 7.22 -12.28
CA SER A 123 -5.15 7.81 -10.93
C SER A 123 -3.93 8.67 -10.66
N ASP A 124 -4.19 9.93 -10.32
CA ASP A 124 -3.17 10.87 -9.88
C ASP A 124 -2.49 10.39 -8.60
N ALA A 125 -3.18 9.66 -7.73
CA ALA A 125 -2.59 9.08 -6.52
C ALA A 125 -1.41 8.15 -6.82
N THR A 126 -1.49 7.36 -7.90
CA THR A 126 -0.38 6.50 -8.31
C THR A 126 0.82 7.28 -8.84
N VAL A 127 0.58 8.43 -9.47
CA VAL A 127 1.65 9.33 -9.93
C VAL A 127 2.24 10.08 -8.74
N ALA A 128 1.42 10.60 -7.83
CA ALA A 128 1.86 11.24 -6.59
C ALA A 128 2.75 10.29 -5.76
N TYR A 129 2.36 9.01 -5.65
CA TYR A 129 3.16 7.97 -5.00
C TYR A 129 4.57 7.83 -5.58
N ILE A 130 4.71 7.84 -6.92
CA ILE A 130 6.02 7.77 -7.61
C ILE A 130 6.95 8.91 -7.16
N PHE A 131 6.40 10.09 -6.91
CA PHE A 131 7.14 11.28 -6.48
C PHE A 131 7.17 11.46 -4.94
N GLY A 132 6.74 10.45 -4.17
CA GLY A 132 6.78 10.46 -2.71
C GLY A 132 5.72 11.35 -2.04
N ALA A 133 4.76 11.87 -2.80
CA ALA A 133 3.66 12.67 -2.26
C ALA A 133 2.54 11.76 -1.73
N ARG A 134 2.07 12.03 -0.51
CA ARG A 134 1.04 11.24 0.21
C ARG A 134 -0.13 12.06 0.73
N GLN A 135 -0.06 13.40 0.65
CA GLN A 135 -1.10 14.32 1.15
C GLN A 135 -1.69 15.16 0.01
N ASP A 136 -0.82 15.82 -0.74
CA ASP A 136 -1.20 16.48 -1.98
C ASP A 136 -1.04 15.49 -3.13
N LEU A 137 -2.17 15.07 -3.69
CA LEU A 137 -2.20 14.15 -4.83
C LEU A 137 -2.21 14.88 -6.17
N SER A 138 -2.10 16.22 -6.19
CA SER A 138 -2.04 16.96 -7.44
C SER A 138 -0.80 16.61 -8.24
N THR A 139 -0.97 16.41 -9.54
CA THR A 139 0.14 16.08 -10.43
C THR A 139 0.15 16.94 -11.70
N THR A 140 1.35 17.21 -12.19
CA THR A 140 1.56 17.94 -13.44
C THR A 140 1.45 17.01 -14.64
N ALA A 141 1.21 17.59 -15.82
CA ALA A 141 1.22 16.83 -17.08
C ALA A 141 2.59 16.17 -17.36
N GLU A 142 3.67 16.71 -16.81
CA GLU A 142 5.01 16.11 -16.92
C GLU A 142 5.16 14.91 -15.99
N GLN A 143 4.70 15.01 -14.73
CA GLN A 143 4.72 13.90 -13.78
C GLN A 143 3.90 12.70 -14.28
N ARG A 144 2.74 12.94 -14.90
CA ARG A 144 1.93 11.87 -15.53
C ARG A 144 2.62 11.17 -16.71
N LYS A 145 3.71 11.75 -17.25
CA LYS A 145 4.56 11.13 -18.29
C LYS A 145 5.76 10.38 -17.70
N SER A 146 5.88 10.24 -16.39
CA SER A 146 6.94 9.45 -15.74
C SER A 146 6.97 8.01 -16.24
N ASP A 147 8.16 7.41 -16.29
CA ASP A 147 8.35 6.00 -16.62
C ASP A 147 8.49 5.20 -15.33
N SER A 148 7.40 4.55 -14.93
CA SER A 148 7.31 3.76 -13.70
C SER A 148 6.19 2.75 -13.84
N PRO A 149 6.38 1.52 -13.35
CA PRO A 149 5.32 0.51 -13.40
C PRO A 149 4.10 0.89 -12.55
N TYR A 150 4.24 1.84 -11.62
CA TYR A 150 3.11 2.40 -10.87
C TYR A 150 2.29 3.42 -11.67
N ASN A 151 2.76 3.89 -12.83
CA ASN A 151 2.06 4.93 -13.59
C ASN A 151 0.83 4.34 -14.33
N THR A 152 -0.34 4.46 -13.70
CA THR A 152 -1.60 3.94 -14.25
C THR A 152 -2.18 4.75 -15.41
N TYR A 153 -1.51 5.82 -15.85
CA TYR A 153 -1.77 6.46 -17.15
C TYR A 153 -1.08 5.73 -18.31
N LYS A 154 -0.02 4.95 -18.03
CA LYS A 154 0.78 4.24 -19.03
C LYS A 154 0.64 2.73 -19.01
N HIS A 155 0.25 2.17 -17.86
CA HIS A 155 0.09 0.74 -17.66
C HIS A 155 -1.38 0.41 -17.36
N LYS A 156 -1.88 -0.67 -17.98
CA LYS A 156 -3.22 -1.20 -17.73
C LYS A 156 -3.22 -2.03 -16.45
N GLY A 157 -4.38 -2.10 -15.80
CA GLY A 157 -4.55 -2.87 -14.57
C GLY A 157 -4.13 -2.10 -13.32
N LEU A 158 -4.04 -2.83 -12.21
CA LEU A 158 -3.48 -2.32 -10.97
C LEU A 158 -1.95 -2.13 -11.09
N PRO A 159 -1.35 -1.21 -10.34
CA PRO A 159 0.10 -1.15 -10.20
C PRO A 159 0.67 -2.43 -9.55
N PRO A 160 2.00 -2.64 -9.53
CA PRO A 160 2.61 -3.87 -9.01
C PRO A 160 2.33 -4.19 -7.52
N GLY A 161 1.93 -3.19 -6.74
CA GLY A 161 1.64 -3.33 -5.32
C GLY A 161 0.93 -2.10 -4.76
N PRO A 162 0.63 -2.11 -3.45
CA PRO A 162 -0.06 -1.01 -2.79
C PRO A 162 0.71 0.31 -2.82
N VAL A 163 -0.03 1.42 -2.67
CA VAL A 163 0.53 2.80 -2.61
C VAL A 163 0.32 3.48 -1.26
N ASN A 164 -0.33 2.80 -0.32
CA ASN A 164 -0.55 3.21 1.07
C ASN A 164 -1.02 2.00 1.90
N SER A 165 -1.11 2.16 3.23
CA SER A 165 -1.75 1.21 4.17
C SER A 165 -3.00 1.82 4.81
#